data_AF-A0A4Y2K0U5-F1
#
_entry.id   AF-A0A4Y2K0U5-F1
#
_cell.length_a   1.000
_cell.length_b   1.000
_cell.length_c   1.000
_cell.angle_alpha   90.00
_cell.angle_beta   90.00
_cell.angle_gamma   90.00
#
_symmetry.space_group_name_H-M   'P 1'
#
loop_
_entity.id
_entity.type
_entity.pdbx_description
1 polymer ?
#
loop_
_entity_poly.entity_id
_entity_poly.type
_entity_poly.pdbx_seq_one_letter_code
_entity_poly.pdbx_strand_id
1 'polypeptide(L)'
;FLIMGRYQRKTDRQSWSQESMAGAIQEVLEGNMGYRRASKAYSVPQTTLERKVKEARQKKLSSEAAAVKILGRYKTVFRKPKKRNSCNI
;
A
#
# COMPACT_ATOMS: atom_id res chain seq x y z
N PHE A 1 19.28 -21.08 23.92
CA PHE A 1 18.19 -20.38 23.20
C PHE A 1 18.79 -19.44 22.17
N LEU A 2 18.90 -19.88 20.92
CA LEU A 2 19.45 -19.04 19.85
C LEU A 2 18.38 -18.02 19.43
N ILE A 3 18.71 -16.73 19.59
CA ILE A 3 17.92 -15.61 19.10
C ILE A 3 17.93 -15.70 17.57
N MET A 4 16.82 -16.11 16.96
CA MET A 4 16.63 -15.98 15.51
C MET A 4 16.89 -14.52 15.14
N GLY A 5 17.98 -14.27 14.42
CA GLY A 5 18.36 -12.93 13.98
C GLY A 5 17.20 -12.26 13.26
N ARG A 6 16.85 -11.05 13.68
CA ARG A 6 15.79 -10.25 13.06
C ARG A 6 16.14 -10.05 11.59
N TYR A 7 15.46 -10.76 10.70
CA TYR A 7 15.63 -10.60 9.26
C TYR A 7 15.28 -9.16 8.88
N GLN A 8 16.32 -8.37 8.57
CA GLN A 8 16.16 -7.04 8.00
C GLN A 8 16.00 -7.19 6.49
N ARG A 9 14.91 -6.66 5.95
CA ARG A 9 14.68 -6.67 4.51
C ARG A 9 15.74 -5.81 3.81
N LYS A 10 16.37 -6.37 2.79
CA LYS A 10 17.42 -5.69 2.01
C LYS A 10 16.88 -4.62 1.05
N THR A 11 15.57 -4.60 0.79
CA THR A 11 14.96 -3.69 -0.20
C THR A 11 13.76 -2.97 0.37
N ASP A 12 13.65 -1.67 0.06
CA ASP A 12 12.50 -0.84 0.37
C ASP A 12 11.35 -0.96 -0.65
N ARG A 13 11.36 -2.04 -1.46
CA ARG A 13 10.29 -2.29 -2.44
C ARG A 13 8.95 -2.45 -1.71
N GLN A 14 7.92 -1.74 -2.17
CA GLN A 14 6.57 -1.66 -1.59
C GLN A 14 6.43 -0.85 -0.28
N SER A 15 7.40 -0.01 0.06
CA SER A 15 7.36 0.85 1.26
C SER A 15 6.34 1.99 1.23
N TRP A 16 5.68 2.24 0.09
CA TRP A 16 4.64 3.27 0.00
C TRP A 16 3.48 3.00 0.96
N SER A 17 3.00 4.06 1.62
CA SER A 17 1.87 3.98 2.53
C SER A 17 0.54 3.92 1.74
N GLN A 18 -0.47 3.28 2.31
CA GLN A 18 -1.78 3.21 1.68
C GLN A 18 -2.43 4.60 1.56
N GLU A 19 -2.23 5.46 2.56
CA GLU A 19 -2.71 6.84 2.56
C GLU A 19 -2.07 7.66 1.43
N SER A 20 -0.75 7.56 1.27
CA SER A 20 -0.02 8.22 0.18
C SER A 20 -0.53 7.76 -1.20
N MET A 21 -0.85 6.47 -1.35
CA MET A 21 -1.41 5.95 -2.59
C MET A 21 -2.85 6.42 -2.82
N ALA A 22 -3.69 6.50 -1.78
CA ALA A 22 -5.07 6.99 -1.86
C ALA A 22 -5.12 8.46 -2.28
N GLY A 23 -4.32 9.32 -1.62
CA GLY A 23 -4.21 10.73 -1.97
C GLY A 23 -3.72 10.94 -3.41
N ALA A 24 -2.69 10.20 -3.83
CA ALA A 24 -2.21 10.27 -5.21
C ALA A 24 -3.26 9.85 -6.24
N ILE A 25 -4.10 8.86 -5.93
CA ILE A 25 -5.19 8.42 -6.81
C ILE A 25 -6.27 9.52 -6.90
N GLN A 26 -6.62 10.13 -5.77
CA GLN A 26 -7.63 11.18 -5.71
C GLN A 26 -7.24 12.41 -6.55
N GLU A 27 -6.03 12.94 -6.37
CA GLU A 27 -5.53 14.09 -7.15
C GLU A 27 -5.50 13.83 -8.67
N VAL A 28 -5.23 12.58 -9.07
CA VAL A 28 -5.21 12.16 -10.48
C VAL A 28 -6.62 11.96 -11.03
N LEU A 29 -7.59 11.57 -10.20
CA LEU A 29 -8.99 11.44 -10.59
C LEU A 29 -9.66 12.81 -10.70
N GLU A 30 -9.37 13.73 -9.78
CA GLU A 30 -9.83 15.12 -9.81
C GLU A 30 -9.19 15.92 -10.94
N GLY A 31 -8.00 15.51 -11.40
CA GLY A 31 -7.29 16.15 -12.51
C GLY A 31 -6.34 17.28 -12.08
N ASN A 32 -6.16 17.49 -10.78
CA ASN A 32 -5.25 18.48 -10.22
C ASN A 32 -3.77 18.15 -10.53
N MET A 33 -3.40 16.86 -10.52
CA MET A 33 -2.03 16.41 -10.79
C MET A 33 -1.97 15.26 -11.81
N GLY A 34 -1.01 15.34 -12.73
CA GLY A 34 -0.65 14.22 -13.60
C GLY A 34 0.19 13.14 -12.89
N TYR A 35 0.25 11.93 -13.46
CA TYR A 35 0.91 10.75 -12.86
C TYR A 35 2.34 11.01 -12.36
N ARG A 36 3.16 11.72 -13.13
CA ARG A 36 4.53 12.07 -12.75
C ARG A 36 4.61 12.99 -11.53
N ARG A 37 3.74 14.01 -11.45
CA ARG A 37 3.72 14.96 -10.33
C ARG A 37 3.19 14.28 -9.07
N ALA A 38 2.08 13.55 -9.18
CA ALA A 38 1.51 12.79 -8.08
C ALA A 38 2.49 11.73 -7.53
N SER A 39 3.19 11.01 -8.41
CA SER A 39 4.21 10.03 -8.02
C SER A 39 5.32 10.65 -7.14
N LYS A 40 5.83 11.82 -7.53
CA LYS A 40 6.85 12.55 -6.77
C LYS A 40 6.29 13.13 -5.47
N ALA A 41 5.11 13.74 -5.50
CA ALA A 41 4.51 14.39 -4.33
C ALA A 41 4.20 13.40 -3.21
N TYR A 42 3.64 12.24 -3.54
CA TYR A 42 3.25 11.23 -2.57
C TYR A 42 4.30 10.13 -2.38
N SER A 43 5.49 10.25 -2.98
CA SER A 43 6.56 9.25 -2.93
C SER A 43 6.08 7.83 -3.28
N VAL A 44 5.21 7.73 -4.30
CA VAL A 44 4.63 6.47 -4.74
C VAL A 44 5.12 6.09 -6.13
N PRO A 45 5.30 4.79 -6.45
CA PRO A 45 5.75 4.39 -7.78
C PRO A 45 4.73 4.74 -8.86
N GLN A 46 5.16 5.43 -9.92
CA GLN A 46 4.30 5.89 -11.03
C GLN A 46 3.51 4.74 -11.67
N THR A 47 4.18 3.63 -12.01
CA THR A 47 3.53 2.48 -12.67
C THR A 47 2.49 1.81 -11.78
N THR A 48 2.70 1.83 -10.45
CA THR A 48 1.73 1.32 -9.49
C THR A 48 0.52 2.25 -9.42
N LEU A 49 0.75 3.56 -9.40
CA LEU A 49 -0.30 4.58 -9.41
C LEU A 49 -1.18 4.46 -10.66
N GLU A 50 -0.59 4.38 -11.85
CA GLU A 50 -1.32 4.20 -13.12
C GLU A 50 -2.21 2.96 -13.11
N ARG A 51 -1.68 1.81 -12.65
CA ARG A 51 -2.48 0.59 -12.53
C ARG A 51 -3.66 0.77 -11.59
N LYS A 52 -3.43 1.38 -10.42
CA LYS A 52 -4.48 1.60 -9.43
C LYS A 52 -5.56 2.58 -9.89
N VAL A 53 -5.17 3.66 -10.58
CA VAL A 53 -6.12 4.60 -11.18
C VAL A 53 -6.94 3.93 -12.28
N LYS A 54 -6.31 3.10 -13.13
CA LYS A 54 -7.02 2.32 -14.15
C LYS A 54 -8.04 1.36 -13.53
N GLU A 55 -7.65 0.64 -12.48
CA GLU A 55 -8.55 -0.24 -11.72
C GLU A 55 -9.69 0.54 -11.05
N ALA A 56 -9.40 1.72 -10.47
CA ALA A 56 -10.39 2.58 -9.84
C ALA A 56 -11.46 3.06 -10.84
N ARG A 57 -11.03 3.51 -12.04
CA ARG A 57 -11.92 3.91 -13.13
C ARG A 57 -12.79 2.75 -13.62
N GLN A 58 -12.20 1.56 -13.79
CA GLN A 58 -12.92 0.38 -14.28
C GLN A 58 -13.95 -0.14 -13.29
N LYS A 59 -13.60 -0.18 -12.00
CA LYS A 59 -14.43 -0.78 -10.94
C LYS A 59 -15.29 0.25 -10.19
N LYS A 60 -15.23 1.53 -10.56
CA LYS A 60 -15.87 2.65 -9.85
C LYS A 60 -15.62 2.58 -8.33
N LEU A 61 -14.39 2.27 -7.95
CA LEU A 61 -14.00 2.12 -6.55
C LEU A 61 -13.61 3.46 -5.93
N SER A 62 -13.90 3.64 -4.63
CA SER A 62 -13.36 4.75 -3.84
C SER A 62 -11.83 4.74 -3.85
N SER A 63 -11.23 5.93 -3.68
CA SER A 63 -9.77 6.12 -3.65
C SER A 63 -9.11 5.24 -2.58
N GLU A 64 -9.74 5.08 -1.40
CA GLU A 64 -9.20 4.25 -0.32
C GLU A 64 -9.23 2.76 -0.67
N ALA A 65 -10.31 2.31 -1.32
CA ALA A 65 -10.48 0.93 -1.75
C ALA A 65 -9.48 0.57 -2.87
N ALA A 66 -9.22 1.51 -3.78
CA ALA A 66 -8.20 1.34 -4.81
C ALA A 66 -6.78 1.29 -4.21
N ALA A 67 -6.51 2.02 -3.13
CA ALA A 67 -5.19 2.03 -2.49
C ALA A 67 -4.83 0.72 -1.75
N VAL A 68 -5.81 -0.12 -1.41
CA VAL A 68 -5.58 -1.37 -0.66
C VAL A 68 -4.60 -2.29 -1.39
N LYS A 69 -3.57 -2.76 -0.67
CA LYS A 69 -2.65 -3.81 -1.13
C LYS A 69 -3.34 -5.17 -0.98
N ILE A 70 -4.09 -5.59 -1.99
CA ILE A 70 -4.75 -6.89 -2.00
C ILE A 70 -3.74 -7.97 -2.43
N LEU A 71 -3.46 -8.92 -1.54
CA LEU A 71 -2.85 -10.20 -1.92
C LEU A 71 -3.93 -10.98 -2.66
N GLY A 72 -3.78 -11.16 -3.98
CA GLY A 72 -4.83 -11.64 -4.89
C GLY A 72 -5.47 -12.98 -4.50
N ARG A 73 -5.28 -14.03 -5.29
CA ARG A 73 -5.90 -15.34 -4.99
C ARG A 73 -5.31 -15.99 -3.73
N TYR A 74 -4.03 -15.75 -3.47
CA TYR A 74 -3.28 -16.39 -2.40
C TYR A 74 -3.43 -15.63 -1.08
N LYS A 75 -3.89 -16.34 -0.05
CA LYS A 75 -4.00 -15.85 1.32
C LYS A 75 -2.82 -16.32 2.15
N THR A 76 -2.44 -15.55 3.17
CA THR A 76 -1.41 -15.97 4.12
C THR A 76 -1.96 -17.09 5.00
N VAL A 77 -1.49 -18.32 4.78
CA VAL A 77 -1.81 -19.49 5.61
C VAL A 77 -1.23 -19.37 7.02
N PHE A 78 -0.10 -18.67 7.17
CA PHE A 78 0.43 -18.28 8.46
C PHE A 78 -0.45 -17.18 9.07
N ARG A 79 -1.37 -17.57 9.96
CA ARG A 79 -2.01 -16.62 10.88
C ARG A 79 -0.91 -15.89 11.63
N LYS A 80 -0.88 -14.56 11.57
CA LYS A 80 0.01 -13.78 12.43
C LYS A 80 -0.28 -14.20 13.89
N PRO A 81 0.74 -14.52 14.71
CA PRO A 81 0.49 -14.69 16.14
C PRO A 81 -0.16 -13.41 16.63
N LYS A 82 -1.34 -13.55 17.27
CA LYS A 82 -2.05 -12.45 17.91
C LYS A 82 -1.05 -11.82 18.88
N LYS A 83 -0.62 -10.57 18.63
CA LYS A 83 0.19 -9.83 19.60
C LYS A 83 -0.64 -9.76 20.88
N ARG A 84 -0.32 -10.63 21.83
CA ARG A 84 -0.86 -10.58 23.18
C ARG A 84 -0.13 -9.41 23.80
N ASN A 85 -0.76 -8.23 23.77
CA ASN A 85 -0.29 -7.08 24.52
C ASN A 85 -0.30 -7.52 25.99
N SER A 86 0.88 -7.81 26.54
CA SER A 86 1.10 -7.71 27.99
C SER A 86 1.14 -6.23 28.36
N CYS A 87 0.90 -5.96 29.65
CA CYS A 87 0.69 -4.68 30.34
C CYS A 87 -0.81 -4.30 30.41
N ASN A 88 -1.47 -4.15 31.56
CA ASN A 88 -1.12 -4.25 32.99
C ASN A 88 -2.45 -4.34 33.79
N ILE A 89 -2.47 -5.14 34.87
CA ILE A 89 -2.88 -4.88 36.28
C ILE A 89 -2.79 -6.23 37.01
#